data_AF-A0A1B8FQJ0-F1
#
_entry.id   AF-A0A1B8FQJ0-F1
#
_cell.length_a   1.000
_cell.length_b   1.000
_cell.length_c   1.000
_cell.angle_alpha   90.00
_cell.angle_beta   90.00
_cell.angle_gamma   90.00
#
_symmetry.space_group_name_H-M   'P 1'
#
loop_
_entity.id
_entity.type
_entity.pdbx_description
1 polymer ?
#
loop_
_entity_poly.entity_id
_entity_poly.type
_entity_poly.pdbx_seq_one_letter_code
_entity_poly.pdbx_strand_id
1 'polypeptide(L)'
;MQVSEIKNKWSMPKVSACEVGKKSSHCDLFSSGYRAGIMRSGWKIGNFWYFHALKSPKGLFNLFVQHIQPIFEPRRRDNGFAKMVAAYWAPDAREVVAAKFLDKKKYEEELRRLFEAGHSVENP
;
A
#
# COMPACT_ATOMS: atom_id res chain seq x y z
N MET A 1 13.32 3.12 -9.46
CA MET A 1 12.04 2.91 -10.17
C MET A 1 11.61 4.26 -10.71
N GLN A 2 11.72 4.45 -12.03
CA GLN A 2 11.55 5.76 -12.67
C GLN A 2 10.04 6.11 -12.73
N VAL A 3 9.68 7.38 -12.53
CA VAL A 3 8.28 7.86 -12.60
C VAL A 3 7.63 7.56 -13.97
N SER A 4 8.44 7.38 -15.01
CA SER A 4 8.01 6.96 -16.35
C SER A 4 7.43 5.54 -16.41
N GLU A 5 7.84 4.64 -15.52
CA GLU A 5 7.37 3.25 -15.47
C GLU A 5 5.95 3.14 -14.90
N ILE A 6 5.60 4.03 -13.97
CA ILE A 6 4.28 4.10 -13.35
C ILE A 6 3.24 4.65 -14.34
N LYS A 7 3.62 5.65 -15.16
CA LYS A 7 2.72 6.24 -16.17
C LYS A 7 2.27 5.22 -17.22
N ASN A 8 3.17 4.31 -17.62
CA ASN A 8 2.84 3.27 -18.60
C ASN A 8 2.00 2.14 -18.00
N LYS A 9 2.09 1.90 -16.68
CA LYS A 9 1.34 0.86 -15.96
C LYS A 9 -0.13 1.24 -15.70
N TRP A 10 -0.42 2.54 -15.66
CA TRP A 10 -1.78 3.09 -15.55
C TRP A 10 -2.32 3.67 -16.86
N SER A 11 -1.59 3.52 -17.96
CA SER A 11 -2.14 3.82 -19.28
C SER A 11 -3.25 2.81 -19.55
N MET A 12 -4.50 3.23 -19.34
CA MET A 12 -5.66 2.46 -19.76
C MET A 12 -5.49 2.07 -21.23
N PRO A 13 -5.84 0.83 -21.64
CA PRO A 13 -5.94 0.54 -23.06
C PRO A 13 -6.88 1.59 -23.65
N LYS A 14 -6.39 2.35 -24.64
CA LYS A 14 -7.28 3.18 -25.44
C LYS A 14 -8.34 2.22 -25.96
N VAL A 15 -9.57 2.39 -25.51
CA VAL A 15 -10.71 1.74 -26.14
C VAL A 15 -10.71 2.33 -27.54
N SER A 16 -10.10 1.60 -28.47
CA SER A 16 -10.18 1.89 -29.89
C SER A 16 -11.66 2.05 -30.19
N ALA A 17 -12.06 3.23 -30.63
CA ALA A 17 -13.36 3.38 -31.27
C ALA A 17 -13.41 2.29 -32.35
N CYS A 18 -14.30 1.32 -32.18
CA CYS A 18 -14.53 0.31 -33.18
C CYS A 18 -14.91 1.04 -34.47
N GLU A 19 -14.09 0.89 -35.52
CA GLU A 19 -14.54 1.17 -36.87
C GLU A 19 -15.71 0.22 -37.15
N VAL A 20 -16.90 0.81 -37.20
CA VAL A 20 -18.15 0.13 -37.54
C VAL A 20 -18.06 -0.25 -39.01
N GLY A 21 -17.73 -1.51 -39.26
CA GLY A 21 -17.57 -2.03 -40.59
C GLY A 21 -17.56 -3.55 -40.65
N LYS A 22 -18.61 -4.20 -40.11
CA LYS A 22 -19.07 -5.53 -40.55
C LYS A 22 -20.42 -5.86 -39.92
N LYS A 23 -21.39 -6.11 -40.79
CA LYS A 23 -22.74 -6.59 -40.46
C LYS A 23 -22.64 -7.96 -39.79
N SER A 24 -23.17 -8.10 -38.58
CA SER A 24 -23.71 -9.38 -38.11
C SER A 24 -24.79 -9.13 -37.06
N SER A 25 -25.82 -9.95 -37.19
CA SER A 25 -27.13 -9.91 -36.56
C SER A 25 -27.11 -9.86 -35.03
N HIS A 26 -28.04 -9.07 -34.49
CA HIS A 26 -28.68 -9.20 -33.17
C HIS A 26 -27.84 -8.90 -31.90
N CYS A 27 -27.92 -7.65 -31.45
CA CYS A 27 -27.89 -7.17 -30.05
C CYS A 27 -27.20 -8.01 -28.95
N ASP A 28 -25.86 -7.99 -28.92
CA ASP A 28 -25.07 -8.42 -27.74
C ASP A 28 -24.85 -7.32 -26.69
N LEU A 29 -25.57 -6.20 -26.76
CA LEU A 29 -25.45 -5.07 -25.82
C LEU A 29 -26.10 -5.32 -24.45
N PHE A 30 -26.76 -6.47 -24.24
CA PHE A 30 -27.39 -6.86 -22.99
C PHE A 30 -26.99 -8.27 -22.49
N SER A 31 -25.83 -8.78 -22.90
CA SER A 31 -25.34 -10.04 -22.32
C SER A 31 -24.95 -9.83 -20.85
N SER A 32 -25.63 -10.52 -19.93
CA SER A 32 -25.29 -10.60 -18.49
C SER A 32 -23.78 -10.79 -18.24
N GLY A 33 -23.06 -11.40 -19.19
CA GLY A 33 -21.62 -11.60 -19.17
C GLY A 33 -20.76 -10.34 -19.29
N TYR A 34 -21.22 -9.26 -19.95
CA TYR A 34 -20.39 -8.05 -20.13
C TYR A 34 -20.16 -7.32 -18.80
N ARG A 35 -21.23 -7.16 -17.99
CA ARG A 35 -21.15 -6.55 -16.65
C ARG A 35 -20.27 -7.39 -15.73
N ALA A 36 -20.45 -8.71 -15.77
CA ALA A 36 -19.61 -9.63 -15.02
C ALA A 36 -18.14 -9.56 -15.47
N GLY A 37 -17.87 -9.34 -16.77
CA GLY A 37 -16.53 -9.09 -17.30
C GLY A 37 -15.89 -7.81 -16.77
N ILE A 38 -16.63 -6.70 -16.79
CA ILE A 38 -16.21 -5.42 -16.22
C ILE A 38 -15.91 -5.60 -14.72
N MET A 39 -16.82 -6.23 -13.97
CA MET A 39 -16.63 -6.47 -12.52
C MET A 39 -15.40 -7.34 -12.24
N ARG A 40 -15.20 -8.44 -13.00
CA ARG A 40 -14.00 -9.29 -12.87
C ARG A 40 -12.72 -8.50 -13.15
N SER A 41 -12.72 -7.64 -14.16
CA SER A 41 -11.57 -6.78 -14.46
C SER A 41 -11.30 -5.78 -13.33
N GLY A 42 -12.36 -5.18 -12.77
CA GLY A 42 -12.27 -4.30 -11.60
C GLY A 42 -11.76 -4.97 -10.34
N TRP A 43 -12.08 -6.26 -10.13
CA TRP A 43 -11.51 -7.06 -9.02
C TRP A 43 -10.03 -7.39 -9.22
N LYS A 44 -9.61 -7.73 -10.44
CA LYS A 44 -8.20 -8.03 -10.74
C LYS A 44 -7.29 -6.81 -10.56
N ILE A 45 -7.78 -5.62 -10.95
CA ILE A 45 -7.03 -4.36 -10.86
C ILE A 45 -7.08 -3.79 -9.44
N GLY A 46 -8.13 -4.09 -8.67
CA GLY A 46 -8.33 -3.60 -7.31
C GLY A 46 -9.24 -2.37 -7.19
N ASN A 47 -9.85 -1.90 -8.29
CA ASN A 47 -10.76 -0.74 -8.32
C ASN A 47 -11.92 -0.88 -7.33
N PHE A 48 -12.49 -2.08 -7.23
CA PHE A 48 -13.58 -2.34 -6.29
C PHE A 48 -13.17 -2.03 -4.84
N TRP A 49 -12.01 -2.52 -4.43
CA TRP A 49 -11.48 -2.29 -3.08
C TRP A 49 -11.13 -0.84 -2.84
N TYR A 50 -10.57 -0.16 -3.85
CA TYR A 50 -10.26 1.27 -3.78
C TYR A 50 -11.51 2.13 -3.56
N PHE A 51 -12.55 1.96 -4.39
CA PHE A 51 -13.79 2.72 -4.22
C PHE A 51 -14.53 2.38 -2.93
N HIS A 52 -14.48 1.12 -2.49
CA HIS A 52 -15.07 0.71 -1.22
C HIS A 52 -14.35 1.37 -0.03
N ALA A 53 -13.03 1.46 -0.11
CA ALA A 53 -12.18 2.06 0.91
C ALA A 53 -12.41 3.58 1.04
N LEU A 54 -12.68 4.30 -0.04
CA LEU A 54 -13.05 5.72 0.00
C LEU A 54 -14.35 5.99 0.77
N LYS A 55 -15.29 5.03 0.80
CA LYS A 55 -16.56 5.17 1.52
C LYS A 55 -16.42 4.97 3.03
N SER A 56 -15.35 4.32 3.48
CA SER A 56 -15.07 4.07 4.89
C SER A 56 -13.61 4.42 5.20
N PRO A 57 -13.35 5.66 5.64
CA PRO A 57 -12.00 6.09 5.99
C PRO A 57 -11.33 5.19 7.03
N LYS A 58 -12.11 4.63 7.96
CA LYS A 58 -11.63 3.66 8.97
C LYS A 58 -11.21 2.32 8.35
N GLY A 59 -11.89 1.86 7.30
CA GLY A 59 -11.59 0.59 6.63
C GLY A 59 -10.50 0.70 5.56
N LEU A 60 -10.17 1.92 5.13
CA LEU A 60 -9.29 2.17 3.99
C LEU A 60 -7.93 1.51 4.13
N PHE A 61 -7.30 1.65 5.30
CA PHE A 61 -5.99 1.07 5.55
C PHE A 61 -6.01 -0.46 5.48
N ASN A 62 -6.98 -1.10 6.14
CA ASN A 62 -7.09 -2.56 6.14
C ASN A 62 -7.34 -3.11 4.73
N LEU A 63 -8.26 -2.50 3.97
CA LEU A 63 -8.55 -2.88 2.60
C LEU A 63 -7.33 -2.67 1.68
N PHE A 64 -6.59 -1.58 1.89
CA PHE A 64 -5.38 -1.31 1.14
C PHE A 64 -4.33 -2.40 1.38
N VAL A 65 -3.99 -2.70 2.63
CA VAL A 65 -2.97 -3.70 2.97
C VAL A 65 -3.37 -5.12 2.55
N GLN A 66 -4.66 -5.47 2.66
CA GLN A 66 -5.14 -6.82 2.35
C GLN A 66 -5.32 -7.08 0.86
N HIS A 67 -5.85 -6.11 0.11
CA HIS A 67 -6.32 -6.34 -1.26
C HIS A 67 -5.63 -5.49 -2.32
N ILE A 68 -5.13 -4.29 -1.98
CA ILE A 68 -4.56 -3.37 -2.96
C ILE A 68 -3.04 -3.52 -3.01
N GLN A 69 -2.36 -3.44 -1.87
CA GLN A 69 -0.91 -3.56 -1.75
C GLN A 69 -0.35 -4.83 -2.40
N PRO A 70 -0.94 -6.04 -2.25
CA PRO A 70 -0.40 -7.25 -2.87
C PRO A 70 -0.44 -7.27 -4.40
N ILE A 71 -1.29 -6.43 -5.02
CA ILE A 71 -1.35 -6.29 -6.48
C ILE A 71 -0.10 -5.55 -6.99
N PHE A 72 0.42 -4.60 -6.20
CA PHE A 72 1.56 -3.77 -6.56
C PHE A 72 2.89 -4.31 -6.04
N GLU A 73 2.89 -4.88 -4.83
CA GLU A 73 4.03 -5.53 -4.20
C GLU A 73 3.60 -6.89 -3.64
N PRO A 74 3.66 -7.95 -4.47
CA PRO A 74 3.31 -9.30 -4.05
C PRO A 74 4.22 -9.84 -2.94
N ARG A 75 5.43 -9.29 -2.78
CA ARG A 75 6.36 -9.66 -1.71
C ARG A 75 5.96 -8.96 -0.41
N ARG A 76 4.96 -9.52 0.26
CA ARG A 76 4.34 -9.06 1.52
C ARG A 76 5.28 -8.86 2.73
N ARG A 77 6.61 -8.95 2.59
CA ARG A 77 7.56 -8.99 3.71
C ARG A 77 8.83 -8.17 3.53
N ASP A 78 8.96 -7.40 2.44
CA ASP A 78 10.10 -6.48 2.38
C ASP A 78 9.78 -5.18 3.11
N ASN A 79 10.80 -4.61 3.76
CA ASN A 79 10.68 -3.33 4.44
C ASN A 79 10.66 -2.16 3.41
N GLY A 80 10.52 -2.46 2.11
CA GLY A 80 10.66 -1.53 1.01
C GLY A 80 9.55 -0.50 0.99
N PHE A 81 8.29 -0.93 1.16
CA PHE A 81 7.16 -0.02 1.26
C PHE A 81 7.28 0.91 2.49
N ALA A 82 7.60 0.35 3.66
CA ALA A 82 7.79 1.15 4.87
C ALA A 82 8.92 2.19 4.70
N LYS A 83 10.04 1.79 4.07
CA LYS A 83 11.16 2.69 3.77
C LYS A 83 10.80 3.75 2.74
N MET A 84 9.98 3.42 1.74
CA MET A 84 9.46 4.37 0.75
C MET A 84 8.55 5.40 1.41
N VAL A 85 7.62 4.94 2.25
CA VAL A 85 6.64 5.82 2.92
C VAL A 85 7.29 6.64 4.03
N ALA A 86 8.37 6.16 4.66
CA ALA A 86 9.09 6.85 5.73
C ALA A 86 9.45 8.31 5.39
N ALA A 87 9.85 8.58 4.14
CA ALA A 87 10.20 9.93 3.70
C ALA A 87 9.02 10.93 3.68
N TYR A 88 7.78 10.43 3.67
CA TYR A 88 6.58 11.28 3.69
C TYR A 88 6.11 11.64 5.10
N TRP A 89 6.70 11.05 6.15
CA TRP A 89 6.29 11.33 7.54
C TRP A 89 6.75 12.69 8.04
N ALA A 90 7.93 13.15 7.59
CA ALA A 90 8.46 14.46 7.88
C ALA A 90 9.55 14.82 6.85
N PRO A 91 9.77 16.12 6.55
CA PRO A 91 10.85 16.56 5.67
C PRO A 91 12.24 16.05 6.11
N ASP A 92 12.43 15.88 7.41
CA ASP A 92 13.64 15.44 8.10
C ASP A 92 13.46 14.06 8.77
N ALA A 93 12.60 13.21 8.20
CA ALA A 93 12.27 11.91 8.78
C ALA A 93 13.50 11.03 9.08
N ARG A 94 14.57 11.14 8.28
CA ARG A 94 15.78 10.35 8.47
C ARG A 94 16.57 10.82 9.68
N GLU A 95 16.66 12.12 9.87
CA GLU A 95 17.34 12.80 10.97
C GLU A 95 16.60 12.53 12.28
N VAL A 96 15.27 12.65 12.26
CA VAL A 96 14.40 12.31 13.41
C VAL A 96 14.61 10.86 13.84
N VAL A 97 14.60 9.93 12.89
CA VAL A 97 14.83 8.51 13.18
C VAL A 97 16.22 8.27 13.75
N ALA A 98 17.27 8.90 13.20
CA ALA A 98 18.63 8.78 13.70
C ALA A 98 18.78 9.33 15.13
N ALA A 99 18.18 10.49 15.42
CA ALA A 99 18.15 11.07 16.76
C ALA A 99 17.46 10.13 17.76
N LYS A 100 16.33 9.53 17.38
CA LYS A 100 15.61 8.56 18.23
C LYS A 100 16.40 7.30 18.51
N PHE A 101 17.25 6.84 17.58
CA PHE A 101 18.16 5.73 17.86
C PHE A 101 19.22 6.08 18.90
N LEU A 102 19.73 7.32 18.91
CA LEU A 102 20.67 7.79 19.93
C LEU A 102 19.99 7.92 21.30
N ASP A 103 18.79 8.51 21.33
CA ASP A 103 17.99 8.63 22.55
C ASP A 103 17.70 7.26 23.16
N LYS A 104 17.33 6.28 22.32
CA LYS A 104 17.08 4.90 22.76
C LYS A 104 18.31 4.28 23.43
N LYS A 105 19.49 4.42 22.84
CA LYS A 105 20.72 3.88 23.43
C LYS A 105 21.00 4.47 24.81
N LYS A 106 20.89 5.79 24.95
CA LYS A 106 21.06 6.48 26.24
C LYS A 106 20.03 6.02 27.27
N TYR A 107 18.79 5.87 26.84
CA TYR A 107 17.71 5.38 27.71
C TYR A 107 17.96 3.94 28.18
N GLU A 108 18.41 3.05 27.28
CA GLU A 108 18.74 1.66 27.62
C GLU A 108 19.95 1.56 28.58
N GLU A 109 20.96 2.41 28.40
CA GLU A 109 22.10 2.52 29.32
C GLU A 109 21.67 2.98 30.72
N GLU A 110 20.83 4.03 30.80
CA GLU A 110 20.32 4.54 32.07
C GLU A 110 19.41 3.53 32.76
N LEU A 111 18.52 2.87 32.02
CA LEU A 111 17.70 1.79 32.55
C LEU A 111 18.57 0.70 33.15
N ARG A 112 19.60 0.24 32.44
CA ARG A 112 20.49 -0.81 32.94
C ARG A 112 21.15 -0.38 34.25
N ARG A 113 21.65 0.85 34.32
CA ARG A 113 22.27 1.42 35.53
C ARG A 113 21.31 1.44 36.72
N LEU A 114 20.07 1.85 36.50
CA LEU A 114 19.04 1.90 37.56
C LEU A 114 18.66 0.50 38.05
N PHE A 115 18.55 -0.47 37.15
CA PHE A 115 18.27 -1.86 37.53
C PHE A 115 19.43 -2.50 38.30
N GLU A 116 20.68 -2.26 37.89
CA GLU A 116 21.87 -2.73 38.63
C GLU A 116 21.99 -2.08 40.02
N ALA A 117 21.70 -0.78 40.11
CA ALA A 117 21.67 -0.06 41.39
C ALA A 117 20.54 -0.57 42.31
N GLY A 118 19.34 -0.82 41.78
CA GLY A 118 18.23 -1.40 42.54
C GLY A 118 18.50 -2.81 43.03
N HIS A 119 19.15 -3.64 42.20
CA HIS A 119 19.50 -5.02 42.55
C HIS A 119 20.64 -5.15 43.58
N SER A 120 21.41 -4.07 43.79
CA SER A 120 22.49 -4.00 44.79
C SER A 120 22.03 -3.56 46.18
N VAL A 121 20.80 -3.02 46.31
CA VAL A 121 20.22 -2.57 47.59
C VAL A 121 19.47 -3.69 48.32
N GLU A 122 19.15 -4.79 47.62
CA GLU A 122 18.29 -5.87 48.14
C GLU A 122 19.04 -7.18 48.51
N ASN A 123 20.37 -7.20 48.46
CA ASN A 123 21.18 -8.33 48.93
C ASN A 123 22.02 -7.94 50.16
N PRO A 124 21.62 -8.33 51.39
CA PRO A 124 22.49 -8.23 52.58
C PRO A 124 23.67 -9.21 52.54
#